data_AF-A0A7S1RNM1-F1
#
_entry.id   AF-A0A7S1RNM1-F1
#
_cell.length_a   1.000
_cell.length_b   1.000
_cell.length_c   1.000
_cell.angle_alpha   90.00
_cell.angle_beta   90.00
_cell.angle_gamma   90.00
#
_symmetry.space_group_name_H-M   'P 1'
#
loop_
_entity.id
_entity.type
_entity.pdbx_description
1 polymer ?
#
loop_
_entity_poly.entity_id
_entity_poly.type
_entity_poly.pdbx_seq_one_letter_code
_entity_poly.pdbx_strand_id
1 'polypeptide(L)'
;VDLLEDVRNYFGTCVNGKATLSGNEEPLALEDVSGVAERIKVGLHTDAEVVFGRGPRSGSLQVLEEPFALVDQVLSASMNWSSPGARPPQEQLVALTRACLRAAYDGAYLAAIGRGRRLLLLTLVGGGCFGNPESMVLEELTAAHARWASHPASALQEVRLCLYPRGEAARTEKAVRKLLEGKRAPA
;
A
#
# COMPACT_ATOMS: atom_id res chain seq x y z
N VAL A 1 -14.74 -12.50 1.12
CA VAL A 1 -14.66 -11.29 0.27
C VAL A 1 -13.51 -11.50 -0.68
N ASP A 2 -13.75 -11.39 -1.98
CA ASP A 2 -12.67 -11.41 -2.98
C ASP A 2 -12.39 -9.97 -3.41
N LEU A 3 -11.20 -9.47 -3.04
CA LEU A 3 -10.80 -8.09 -3.30
C LEU A 3 -10.42 -7.82 -4.76
N LEU A 4 -10.24 -8.89 -5.55
CA LEU A 4 -9.83 -8.83 -6.95
C LEU A 4 -10.96 -9.24 -7.89
N GLU A 5 -12.19 -9.40 -7.40
CA GLU A 5 -13.31 -9.94 -8.20
C GLU A 5 -13.54 -9.16 -9.51
N ASP A 6 -13.39 -7.84 -9.47
CA ASP A 6 -13.59 -6.95 -10.60
C ASP A 6 -12.39 -6.90 -11.55
N VAL A 7 -11.27 -7.55 -11.23
CA VAL A 7 -10.02 -7.55 -12.02
C VAL A 7 -9.43 -8.96 -12.20
N ARG A 8 -10.22 -10.01 -11.98
CA ARG A 8 -9.76 -11.42 -12.05
C ARG A 8 -9.15 -11.79 -13.40
N ASN A 9 -9.57 -11.15 -14.49
CA ASN A 9 -8.98 -11.35 -15.81
C ASN A 9 -7.46 -11.08 -15.82
N TYR A 10 -6.97 -10.14 -14.99
CA TYR A 10 -5.54 -9.81 -14.88
C TYR A 10 -4.80 -10.58 -13.79
N PHE A 11 -5.50 -10.99 -12.73
CA PHE A 11 -4.89 -11.57 -11.52
C PHE A 11 -5.16 -13.07 -11.33
N GLY A 12 -5.88 -13.69 -12.26
CA GLY A 12 -6.26 -15.09 -12.18
C GLY A 12 -7.28 -15.35 -11.05
N THR A 13 -7.16 -16.52 -10.42
CA THR A 13 -8.07 -16.92 -9.33
C THR A 13 -7.51 -16.50 -7.97
N CYS A 14 -8.34 -15.89 -7.13
CA CYS A 14 -8.01 -15.58 -5.74
C CYS A 14 -8.75 -16.52 -4.79
N VAL A 15 -8.00 -17.30 -4.01
CA VAL A 15 -8.57 -18.20 -2.98
C VAL A 15 -7.87 -17.92 -1.66
N ASN A 16 -8.64 -17.62 -0.61
CA ASN A 16 -8.13 -17.28 0.72
C ASN A 16 -7.06 -16.17 0.71
N GLY A 17 -7.27 -15.13 -0.12
CA GLY A 17 -6.35 -14.01 -0.25
C GLY A 17 -5.07 -14.31 -1.05
N LYS A 18 -4.95 -15.51 -1.63
CA LYS A 18 -3.86 -15.89 -2.51
C LYS A 18 -4.32 -15.87 -3.96
N ALA A 19 -3.83 -14.91 -4.73
CA ALA A 19 -3.94 -14.92 -6.19
C ALA A 19 -3.00 -16.00 -6.77
N THR A 20 -3.54 -16.82 -7.67
CA THR A 20 -2.79 -17.82 -8.42
C THR A 20 -2.90 -17.50 -9.91
N LEU A 21 -1.75 -17.23 -10.52
CA LEU A 21 -1.63 -17.03 -11.96
C LEU A 21 -1.50 -18.39 -12.65
N SER A 22 -2.29 -18.57 -13.70
CA SER A 22 -2.40 -19.77 -14.52
C SER A 22 -1.66 -19.65 -15.85
N GLY A 23 -1.27 -18.42 -16.25
CA GLY A 23 -0.67 -18.12 -17.54
C GLY A 23 -1.69 -17.74 -18.62
N ASN A 24 -3.00 -17.80 -18.31
CA ASN A 24 -4.07 -17.41 -19.22
C ASN A 24 -4.67 -16.03 -18.89
N GLU A 25 -4.03 -15.28 -17.98
CA GLU A 25 -4.47 -13.94 -17.61
C GLU A 25 -4.30 -12.97 -18.77
N GLU A 26 -5.18 -11.97 -18.84
CA GLU A 26 -5.07 -10.90 -19.81
C GLU A 26 -3.80 -10.06 -19.55
N PRO A 27 -3.06 -9.69 -20.60
CA PRO A 27 -1.95 -8.76 -20.45
C PRO A 27 -2.48 -7.40 -19.99
N LEU A 28 -1.78 -6.79 -19.04
CA LEU A 28 -2.05 -5.46 -18.53
C LEU A 28 -0.96 -4.51 -19.03
N ALA A 29 -1.35 -3.56 -19.87
CA ALA A 29 -0.46 -2.51 -20.31
C ALA A 29 -0.25 -1.45 -19.21
N LEU A 30 0.87 -0.70 -19.28
CA LEU A 30 1.22 0.25 -18.23
C LEU A 30 0.27 1.46 -18.18
N GLU A 31 -0.27 1.84 -19.33
CA GLU A 31 -1.29 2.88 -19.49
C GLU A 31 -2.61 2.54 -18.79
N ASP A 32 -2.96 1.25 -18.70
CA ASP A 32 -4.22 0.78 -18.13
C ASP A 32 -4.15 0.56 -16.60
N VAL A 33 -2.95 0.67 -16.02
CA VAL A 33 -2.71 0.46 -14.58
C VAL A 33 -3.65 1.27 -13.70
N SER A 34 -3.97 2.52 -14.09
CA SER A 34 -4.87 3.35 -13.29
C SER A 34 -6.30 2.79 -13.24
N GLY A 35 -6.86 2.45 -14.41
CA GLY A 35 -8.22 1.93 -14.50
C GLY A 35 -8.38 0.58 -13.79
N VAL A 36 -7.33 -0.26 -13.82
CA VAL A 36 -7.33 -1.51 -13.05
C VAL A 36 -7.20 -1.25 -11.55
N ALA A 37 -6.31 -0.34 -11.13
CA ALA A 37 -6.13 -0.01 -9.71
C ALA A 37 -7.42 0.51 -9.05
N GLU A 38 -8.19 1.33 -9.75
CA GLU A 38 -9.47 1.88 -9.27
C GLU A 38 -10.55 0.80 -9.01
N ARG A 39 -10.40 -0.37 -9.63
CA ARG A 39 -11.32 -1.51 -9.49
C ARG A 39 -10.86 -2.52 -8.43
N ILE A 40 -9.61 -2.43 -7.96
CA ILE A 40 -9.09 -3.28 -6.88
C ILE A 40 -9.68 -2.80 -5.56
N LYS A 41 -10.29 -3.70 -4.80
CA LYS A 41 -10.81 -3.40 -3.46
C LYS A 41 -9.69 -3.56 -2.42
N VAL A 42 -9.76 -2.80 -1.35
CA VAL A 42 -8.91 -2.97 -0.16
C VAL A 42 -9.77 -3.37 1.03
N GLY A 43 -9.22 -4.16 1.95
CA GLY A 43 -9.89 -4.44 3.21
C GLY A 43 -9.79 -3.23 4.13
N LEU A 44 -10.88 -2.88 4.81
CA LEU A 44 -10.89 -1.81 5.80
C LEU A 44 -11.48 -2.34 7.10
N HIS A 45 -10.69 -2.32 8.16
CA HIS A 45 -11.17 -2.49 9.52
C HIS A 45 -11.28 -1.12 10.16
N THR A 46 -12.42 -0.81 10.76
CA THR A 46 -12.66 0.48 11.40
C THR A 46 -12.73 0.34 12.90
N ASP A 47 -12.27 1.36 13.61
CA ASP A 47 -12.36 1.47 15.06
C ASP A 47 -11.83 0.22 15.79
N ALA A 48 -10.73 -0.33 15.28
CA ALA A 48 -10.05 -1.48 15.86
C ALA A 48 -9.22 -1.05 17.08
N GLU A 49 -9.30 -1.82 18.16
CA GLU A 49 -8.58 -1.54 19.39
C GLU A 49 -7.09 -1.89 19.27
N VAL A 50 -6.23 -0.94 19.68
CA VAL A 50 -4.81 -1.19 19.88
C VAL A 50 -4.61 -1.67 21.32
N VAL A 51 -4.56 -2.99 21.49
CA VAL A 51 -4.44 -3.62 22.82
C VAL A 51 -2.98 -3.88 23.24
N PHE A 52 -2.05 -3.85 22.28
CA PHE A 52 -0.62 -4.10 22.54
C PHE A 52 0.24 -2.87 22.23
N GLY A 53 1.18 -2.59 23.13
CA GLY A 53 2.26 -1.63 22.94
C GLY A 53 3.64 -2.30 23.00
N ARG A 54 4.69 -1.48 22.83
CA ARG A 54 6.07 -1.94 23.03
C ARG A 54 6.34 -2.16 24.51
N GLY A 55 6.80 -3.36 24.87
CA GLY A 55 7.18 -3.70 26.24
C GLY A 55 8.56 -3.16 26.64
N PRO A 56 8.96 -3.35 27.90
CA PRO A 56 10.19 -2.78 28.47
C PRO A 56 11.47 -3.37 27.87
N ARG A 57 11.40 -4.55 27.25
CA ARG A 57 12.53 -5.22 26.60
C ARG A 57 12.39 -5.14 25.08
N SER A 58 13.51 -5.10 24.37
CA SER A 58 13.52 -5.19 22.91
C SER A 58 12.80 -6.47 22.46
N GLY A 59 11.85 -6.35 21.52
CA GLY A 59 11.06 -7.47 21.02
C GLY A 59 9.94 -7.95 21.94
N SER A 60 9.74 -7.32 23.11
CA SER A 60 8.58 -7.63 23.98
C SER A 60 7.37 -6.75 23.66
N LEU A 61 6.18 -7.31 23.85
CA LEU A 61 4.91 -6.59 23.82
C LEU A 61 4.37 -6.46 25.26
N GLN A 62 3.63 -5.39 25.51
CA GLN A 62 2.86 -5.22 26.74
C GLN A 62 1.40 -4.97 26.41
N VAL A 63 0.49 -5.49 27.24
CA VAL A 63 -0.94 -5.14 27.16
C VAL A 63 -1.09 -3.71 27.66
N LEU A 64 -1.82 -2.87 26.91
CA LEU A 64 -2.12 -1.50 27.31
C LEU A 64 -3.26 -1.47 28.33
N GLU A 65 -3.37 -0.38 29.09
CA GLU A 65 -4.51 -0.17 29.99
C GLU A 65 -5.69 0.45 29.22
N GLU A 66 -6.91 0.17 29.66
CA GLU A 66 -8.12 0.76 29.11
C GLU A 66 -8.27 2.26 29.49
N PRO A 67 -8.89 3.09 28.63
CA PRO A 67 -9.49 2.75 27.34
C PRO A 67 -8.46 2.60 26.22
N PHE A 68 -8.67 1.63 25.33
CA PHE A 68 -7.79 1.40 24.19
C PHE A 68 -7.90 2.49 23.13
N ALA A 69 -6.77 2.82 22.50
CA ALA A 69 -6.77 3.67 21.32
C ALA A 69 -7.43 2.93 20.15
N LEU A 70 -8.27 3.64 19.39
CA LEU A 70 -8.93 3.09 18.21
C LEU A 70 -8.18 3.51 16.94
N VAL A 71 -8.02 2.57 16.01
CA VAL A 71 -7.41 2.80 14.70
C VAL A 71 -8.27 2.25 13.58
N ASP A 72 -8.20 2.87 12.41
CA ASP A 72 -8.65 2.24 11.18
C ASP A 72 -7.43 1.56 10.52
N GLN A 73 -7.60 0.32 10.09
CA GLN A 73 -6.55 -0.46 9.44
C GLN A 73 -6.97 -0.80 8.01
N VAL A 74 -6.11 -0.43 7.05
CA VAL A 74 -6.28 -0.77 5.64
C VAL A 74 -5.44 -2.01 5.35
N LEU A 75 -6.11 -3.09 4.94
CA LEU A 75 -5.52 -4.37 4.58
C LEU A 75 -5.39 -4.45 3.06
N SER A 76 -4.15 -4.52 2.59
CA SER A 76 -3.81 -4.61 1.17
C SER A 76 -2.55 -5.45 0.97
N ALA A 77 -2.34 -5.92 -0.25
CA ALA A 77 -1.16 -6.68 -0.64
C ALA A 77 -0.70 -6.25 -2.02
N SER A 78 0.63 -6.31 -2.25
CA SER A 78 1.23 -6.20 -3.58
C SER A 78 1.45 -7.59 -4.19
N MET A 79 1.90 -7.63 -5.44
CA MET A 79 2.45 -8.84 -6.05
C MET A 79 3.65 -9.35 -5.27
N ASN A 80 3.76 -10.67 -5.12
CA ASN A 80 4.91 -11.33 -4.50
C ASN A 80 5.96 -11.68 -5.56
N TRP A 81 6.95 -10.80 -5.75
CA TRP A 81 8.07 -11.01 -6.70
C TRP A 81 9.01 -12.13 -6.27
N SER A 82 9.01 -12.46 -4.97
CA SER A 82 9.77 -13.56 -4.38
C SER A 82 9.04 -14.90 -4.45
N SER A 83 7.87 -14.98 -5.10
CA SER A 83 7.12 -16.22 -5.23
C SER A 83 7.94 -17.28 -5.98
N PRO A 84 8.06 -18.52 -5.46
CA PRO A 84 8.76 -19.59 -6.16
C PRO A 84 7.95 -20.21 -7.31
N GLY A 85 6.71 -19.76 -7.51
CA GLY A 85 5.81 -20.27 -8.54
C GLY A 85 6.10 -19.71 -9.94
N ALA A 86 5.23 -20.03 -10.89
CA ALA A 86 5.27 -19.46 -12.22
C ALA A 86 5.24 -17.92 -12.14
N ARG A 87 6.20 -17.29 -12.81
CA ARG A 87 6.33 -15.83 -12.86
C ARG A 87 5.80 -15.36 -14.22
N PRO A 88 4.88 -14.37 -14.25
CA PRO A 88 4.46 -13.79 -15.51
C PRO A 88 5.63 -13.05 -16.17
N PRO A 89 5.53 -12.70 -17.46
CA PRO A 89 6.52 -11.83 -18.12
C PRO A 89 6.83 -10.59 -17.28
N GLN A 90 8.06 -10.09 -17.35
CA GLN A 90 8.51 -9.01 -16.48
C GLN A 90 7.64 -7.74 -16.60
N GLU A 91 7.19 -7.41 -17.81
CA GLU A 91 6.31 -6.27 -18.08
C GLU A 91 4.95 -6.43 -17.38
N GLN A 92 4.34 -7.61 -17.50
CA GLN A 92 3.10 -7.96 -16.80
C GLN A 92 3.27 -7.87 -15.29
N LEU A 93 4.37 -8.43 -14.76
CA LEU A 93 4.64 -8.36 -13.33
C LEU A 93 4.73 -6.91 -12.85
N VAL A 94 5.43 -6.04 -13.60
CA VAL A 94 5.54 -4.61 -13.29
C VAL A 94 4.17 -3.95 -13.30
N ALA A 95 3.34 -4.17 -14.32
CA ALA A 95 2.02 -3.55 -14.43
C ALA A 95 1.08 -3.98 -13.30
N LEU A 96 0.97 -5.29 -13.03
CA LEU A 96 0.17 -5.82 -11.92
C LEU A 96 0.64 -5.28 -10.57
N THR A 97 1.95 -5.20 -10.37
CA THR A 97 2.54 -4.65 -9.15
C THR A 97 2.16 -3.20 -8.93
N ARG A 98 2.28 -2.37 -9.98
CA ARG A 98 1.88 -0.96 -9.89
C ARG A 98 0.39 -0.81 -9.63
N ALA A 99 -0.45 -1.64 -10.25
CA ALA A 99 -1.90 -1.62 -9.99
C ALA A 99 -2.22 -1.93 -8.52
N CYS A 100 -1.61 -2.99 -7.96
CA CYS A 100 -1.77 -3.32 -6.54
C CYS A 100 -1.24 -2.23 -5.60
N LEU A 101 -0.04 -1.71 -5.85
CA LEU A 101 0.55 -0.66 -5.02
C LEU A 101 -0.29 0.62 -5.06
N ARG A 102 -0.78 1.00 -6.25
CA ARG A 102 -1.65 2.17 -6.41
C ARG A 102 -2.95 1.99 -5.63
N ALA A 103 -3.63 0.86 -5.79
CA ALA A 103 -4.84 0.54 -5.05
C ALA A 103 -4.60 0.54 -3.53
N ALA A 104 -3.47 -0.01 -3.08
CA ALA A 104 -3.10 -0.04 -1.66
C ALA A 104 -2.93 1.36 -1.07
N TYR A 105 -2.15 2.23 -1.73
CA TYR A 105 -1.91 3.58 -1.23
C TYR A 105 -3.12 4.49 -1.41
N ASP A 106 -3.76 4.49 -2.58
CA ASP A 106 -4.98 5.28 -2.80
C ASP A 106 -6.09 4.85 -1.84
N GLY A 107 -6.29 3.54 -1.65
CA GLY A 107 -7.23 3.00 -0.67
C GLY A 107 -6.94 3.45 0.75
N ALA A 108 -5.67 3.56 1.15
CA ALA A 108 -5.29 4.05 2.47
C ALA A 108 -5.62 5.55 2.67
N TYR A 109 -5.36 6.38 1.66
CA TYR A 109 -5.74 7.79 1.69
C TYR A 109 -7.26 7.97 1.66
N LEU A 110 -7.96 7.27 0.77
CA LEU A 110 -9.41 7.35 0.63
C LEU A 110 -10.12 6.87 1.89
N ALA A 111 -9.62 5.82 2.55
CA ALA A 111 -10.12 5.40 3.85
C ALA A 111 -9.93 6.49 4.91
N ALA A 112 -8.73 7.09 4.99
CA ALA A 112 -8.47 8.18 5.94
C ALA A 112 -9.37 9.40 5.68
N ILE A 113 -9.58 9.77 4.41
CA ILE A 113 -10.47 10.85 3.99
C ILE A 113 -11.92 10.54 4.38
N GLY A 114 -12.43 9.37 3.98
CA GLY A 114 -13.80 8.95 4.27
C GLY A 114 -14.10 8.80 5.77
N ARG A 115 -13.05 8.58 6.58
CA ARG A 115 -13.13 8.48 8.04
C ARG A 115 -12.76 9.77 8.77
N GLY A 116 -12.41 10.83 8.06
CA GLY A 116 -12.00 12.10 8.66
C GLY A 116 -10.77 12.01 9.57
N ARG A 117 -9.86 11.07 9.31
CA ARG A 117 -8.65 10.87 10.12
C ARG A 117 -7.65 11.99 9.86
N ARG A 118 -6.93 12.38 10.91
CA ARG A 118 -5.92 13.46 10.88
C ARG A 118 -4.48 12.96 10.73
N LEU A 119 -4.25 11.68 11.04
CA LEU A 119 -2.95 11.03 10.96
C LEU A 119 -3.09 9.76 10.12
N LEU A 120 -2.21 9.61 9.12
CA LEU A 120 -2.08 8.40 8.32
C LEU A 120 -0.68 7.81 8.50
N LEU A 121 -0.62 6.53 8.88
CA LEU A 121 0.63 5.78 8.97
C LEU A 121 0.73 4.84 7.77
N LEU A 122 1.77 5.00 6.97
CA LEU A 122 2.06 4.17 5.80
C LEU A 122 3.26 3.27 6.04
N THR A 123 3.33 2.18 5.28
CA THR A 123 4.47 1.27 5.22
C THR A 123 4.88 1.06 3.77
N LEU A 124 6.05 0.44 3.55
CA LEU A 124 6.51 0.05 2.22
C LEU A 124 5.79 -1.24 1.78
N VAL A 125 4.57 -1.11 1.26
CA VAL A 125 3.72 -2.25 0.86
C VAL A 125 4.51 -3.14 -0.11
N GLY A 126 4.72 -4.40 0.27
CA GLY A 126 5.44 -5.39 -0.53
C GLY A 126 6.97 -5.19 -0.64
N GLY A 127 7.56 -4.14 -0.07
CA GLY A 127 9.00 -3.86 -0.15
C GLY A 127 9.90 -4.78 0.70
N GLY A 128 9.30 -5.62 1.55
CA GLY A 128 10.00 -6.59 2.39
C GLY A 128 10.04 -7.98 1.75
N CYS A 129 9.39 -8.96 2.39
CA CYS A 129 9.41 -10.36 1.97
C CYS A 129 8.90 -10.60 0.53
N PHE A 130 8.02 -9.72 0.03
CA PHE A 130 7.49 -9.83 -1.33
C PHE A 130 8.47 -9.35 -2.39
N GLY A 131 9.58 -8.70 -2.03
CA GLY A 131 10.67 -8.36 -2.94
C GLY A 131 10.29 -7.32 -4.02
N ASN A 132 9.30 -6.48 -3.77
CA ASN A 132 8.93 -5.43 -4.73
C ASN A 132 10.06 -4.38 -4.82
N PRO A 133 10.39 -3.85 -6.01
CA PRO A 133 11.42 -2.82 -6.15
C PRO A 133 11.10 -1.58 -5.30
N GLU A 134 12.02 -1.16 -4.43
CA GLU A 134 11.83 -0.01 -3.52
C GLU A 134 11.43 1.26 -4.30
N SER A 135 12.07 1.51 -5.45
CA SER A 135 11.74 2.65 -6.31
C SER A 135 10.27 2.66 -6.74
N MET A 136 9.73 1.51 -7.15
CA MET A 136 8.34 1.38 -7.58
C MET A 136 7.37 1.62 -6.41
N VAL A 137 7.69 1.09 -5.23
CA VAL A 137 6.91 1.31 -4.00
C VAL A 137 6.88 2.80 -3.64
N LEU A 138 8.03 3.47 -3.67
CA LEU A 138 8.14 4.89 -3.36
C LEU A 138 7.47 5.78 -4.42
N GLU A 139 7.55 5.41 -5.69
CA GLU A 139 6.89 6.14 -6.79
C GLU A 139 5.36 6.14 -6.64
N GLU A 140 4.75 4.97 -6.40
CA GLU A 140 3.29 4.87 -6.22
C GLU A 140 2.84 5.50 -4.89
N LEU A 141 3.60 5.34 -3.81
CA LEU A 141 3.34 6.03 -2.53
C LEU A 141 3.33 7.55 -2.72
N THR A 142 4.37 8.08 -3.37
CA THR A 142 4.51 9.51 -3.66
C THR A 142 3.39 9.99 -4.60
N ALA A 143 3.00 9.17 -5.58
CA ALA A 143 1.88 9.47 -6.46
C ALA A 143 0.55 9.61 -5.69
N ALA A 144 0.25 8.67 -4.79
CA ALA A 144 -0.93 8.73 -3.95
C ALA A 144 -0.89 9.96 -3.02
N HIS A 145 0.26 10.24 -2.40
CA HIS A 145 0.43 11.43 -1.57
C HIS A 145 0.15 12.72 -2.34
N ALA A 146 0.69 12.85 -3.56
CA ALA A 146 0.46 14.02 -4.40
C ALA A 146 -1.01 14.21 -4.81
N ARG A 147 -1.75 13.10 -5.02
CA ARG A 147 -3.19 13.14 -5.33
C ARG A 147 -4.05 13.51 -4.12
N TRP A 148 -3.78 12.92 -2.97
CA TRP A 148 -4.76 12.87 -1.88
C TRP A 148 -4.42 13.70 -0.65
N ALA A 149 -3.14 14.00 -0.39
CA ALA A 149 -2.75 14.66 0.84
C ALA A 149 -3.38 16.06 0.99
N SER A 150 -3.54 16.78 -0.12
CA SER A 150 -4.19 18.10 -0.20
C SER A 150 -5.58 18.06 -0.83
N HIS A 151 -6.21 16.89 -0.92
CA HIS A 151 -7.56 16.80 -1.47
C HIS A 151 -8.54 17.63 -0.62
N PRO A 152 -9.52 18.36 -1.20
CA PRO A 152 -10.40 19.25 -0.43
C PRO A 152 -11.22 18.57 0.68
N ALA A 153 -11.53 17.29 0.52
CA ALA A 153 -12.21 16.48 1.54
C ALA A 153 -11.26 15.92 2.61
N SER A 154 -9.94 16.08 2.46
CA SER A 154 -8.95 15.54 3.38
C SER A 154 -8.89 16.35 4.67
N ALA A 155 -9.01 15.65 5.80
CA ALA A 155 -8.73 16.18 7.13
C ALA A 155 -7.30 15.83 7.61
N LEU A 156 -6.49 15.21 6.76
CA LEU A 156 -5.13 14.80 7.10
C LEU A 156 -4.27 16.01 7.45
N GLN A 157 -3.67 15.96 8.63
CA GLN A 157 -2.69 16.93 9.11
C GLN A 157 -1.28 16.37 8.99
N GLU A 158 -1.15 15.05 9.09
CA GLU A 158 0.14 14.38 9.09
C GLU A 158 0.08 13.02 8.39
N VAL A 159 1.11 12.74 7.58
CA VAL A 159 1.36 11.42 7.00
C VAL A 159 2.76 10.98 7.41
N ARG A 160 2.87 9.80 8.03
CA ARG A 160 4.16 9.22 8.43
C ARG A 160 4.42 7.93 7.67
N LEU A 161 5.66 7.75 7.25
CA LEU A 161 6.15 6.49 6.71
C LEU A 161 6.92 5.74 7.80
N CYS A 162 6.37 4.60 8.24
CA CYS A 162 6.96 3.76 9.28
C CYS A 162 8.07 2.89 8.69
N LEU A 163 9.31 3.11 9.14
CA LEU A 163 10.51 2.41 8.69
C LEU A 163 11.16 1.70 9.89
N TYR A 164 11.41 0.40 9.76
CA TYR A 164 11.81 -0.46 10.88
C TYR A 164 13.33 -0.71 11.02
N PRO A 165 14.14 -0.76 9.95
CA PRO A 165 15.59 -0.82 10.14
C PRO A 165 16.15 0.57 10.48
N ARG A 166 17.02 0.65 11.50
CA ARG A 166 17.76 1.88 11.80
C ARG A 166 18.61 2.27 10.59
N GLY A 167 18.63 3.57 10.25
CA GLY A 167 19.43 4.11 9.15
C GLY A 167 18.71 4.21 7.80
N GLU A 168 17.56 3.54 7.64
CA GLU A 168 16.77 3.61 6.40
C GLU A 168 16.06 4.95 6.23
N ALA A 169 15.66 5.57 7.35
CA ALA A 169 14.85 6.79 7.36
C ALA A 169 15.45 7.92 6.52
N ALA A 170 16.74 8.22 6.68
CA ALA A 170 17.37 9.32 5.95
C ALA A 170 17.45 9.05 4.43
N ARG A 171 17.72 7.79 4.03
CA ARG A 171 17.79 7.40 2.61
C ARG A 171 16.41 7.48 1.97
N THR A 172 15.41 6.88 2.62
CA THR A 172 14.03 6.88 2.13
C THR A 172 13.44 8.28 2.10
N GLU A 173 13.69 9.10 3.12
CA GLU A 173 13.27 10.50 3.15
C GLU A 173 13.86 11.28 1.98
N LYS A 174 15.17 11.15 1.71
CA LYS A 174 15.82 11.81 0.57
C LYS A 174 15.19 11.37 -0.76
N ALA A 175 14.89 10.08 -0.91
CA ALA A 175 14.26 9.55 -2.12
C ALA A 175 12.83 10.10 -2.31
N VAL A 176 12.01 10.08 -1.25
CA VAL A 176 10.64 10.62 -1.26
C VAL A 176 10.64 12.12 -1.57
N ARG A 177 11.52 12.91 -0.94
CA ARG A 177 11.64 14.35 -1.22
C ARG A 177 11.94 14.62 -2.69
N LYS A 178 12.93 13.91 -3.27
CA LYS A 178 13.27 14.03 -4.68
C LYS A 178 12.09 13.71 -5.60
N LEU A 179 11.33 12.65 -5.29
CA LEU A 179 10.15 12.26 -6.07
C LEU A 179 9.02 13.29 -5.95
N LEU A 180 8.80 13.88 -4.78
CA LEU A 180 7.80 14.92 -4.56
C LEU A 180 8.16 16.23 -5.28
N GLU A 181 9.43 16.63 -5.26
CA GLU A 181 9.93 17.81 -5.98
C GLU A 181 9.71 17.68 -7.49
N GLY A 182 10.01 16.50 -8.07
CA GLY A 182 9.79 16.22 -9.48
C GLY A 182 8.33 16.25 -9.93
N LYS A 183 7.38 16.13 -8.99
CA LYS A 183 5.93 16.19 -9.27
C LYS A 183 5.31 17.56 -9.05
N ARG A 184 6.05 18.53 -8.51
CA ARG A 184 5.56 19.87 -8.15
C ARG A 184 5.75 20.94 -9.24
N ALA A 185 6.11 20.59 -10.47
CA ALA A 185 6.37 21.56 -11.54
C ALA A 185 5.53 21.30 -12.82
N PRO A 186 5.02 22.36 -13.49
CA PRO A 186 4.19 23.46 -12.98
C PRO A 186 2.70 23.27 -13.34
N ALA A 187 1.85 24.04 -12.67
CA ALA A 187 0.45 24.26 -13.04
C ALA A 187 0.30 25.03 -14.35
#